data_AF-A0A0B2VBC4-F1
#
_entry.id   AF-A0A0B2VBC4-F1
#
_cell.length_a   1.000
_cell.length_b   1.000
_cell.length_c   1.000
_cell.angle_alpha   90.00
_cell.angle_beta   90.00
_cell.angle_gamma   90.00
#
_symmetry.space_group_name_H-M   'P 1'
#
loop_
_entity.id
_entity.type
_entity.pdbx_description
1 polymer ?
#
loop_
_entity_poly.entity_id
_entity_poly.type
_entity_poly.pdbx_seq_one_letter_code
_entity_poly.pdbx_strand_id
1 'polypeptide(L)'
;VVVHASTAYANCDKSETVEAVYPPPIAPNKLLDAVDWMDDNMLKAITPHLLAQRPNTYTLTKALAEVQLVEDARMLPLIIVRPSIIGAMWKEPLPGWTDNINGPTGIFAACGKGVLTNMCGSNHSKADIIPVDIVSNMLIVAAAYRANSRCEKIPVMHCCSGELNPIRWKHIVDFIEAFYRAYPLNECYRVPSTHFHSSRLLFELNFYYKHLAPAYLIDLICRITGRKQHFVRIYGKVWRMVETLHYFTTRGWNFETKGLLTLWDSLCEEDKQIFNFDVRQLDWDSYLFDYLMGVKRYLIKERLEDIQVARRNLSWLKLYSALVNAGFWWIFVHTFARRRVKKTQWGIWAIGFVLTYIWSNFSFGERVRLKSLEEYKQTTHYC
;
A
#
# COMPACT_ATOMS: atom_id res chain seq x y z
N VAL A 1 11.35 5.53 -31.38
CA VAL A 1 11.39 4.47 -30.33
C VAL A 1 10.08 4.49 -29.58
N VAL A 2 9.55 3.34 -29.23
CA VAL A 2 8.36 3.21 -28.39
C VAL A 2 8.78 2.50 -27.09
N VAL A 3 8.48 3.12 -25.94
CA VAL A 3 8.62 2.47 -24.64
C VAL A 3 7.21 2.23 -24.10
N HIS A 4 6.84 0.97 -23.94
CA HIS A 4 5.55 0.61 -23.37
C HIS A 4 5.70 0.36 -21.87
N ALA A 5 5.07 1.23 -21.07
CA ALA A 5 4.96 1.05 -19.62
C ALA A 5 3.81 0.09 -19.29
N SER A 6 4.15 -1.17 -19.00
CA SER A 6 3.22 -2.21 -18.58
C SER A 6 3.18 -2.31 -17.04
N THR A 7 3.18 -3.51 -16.48
CA THR A 7 3.31 -3.78 -15.05
C THR A 7 3.87 -5.19 -14.83
N ALA A 8 4.68 -5.36 -13.79
CA ALA A 8 5.20 -6.65 -13.37
C ALA A 8 4.05 -7.65 -13.08
N TYR A 9 2.90 -7.12 -12.62
CA TYR A 9 1.70 -7.90 -12.32
C TYR A 9 0.86 -8.28 -13.55
N ALA A 10 1.34 -8.01 -14.77
CA ALA A 10 0.64 -8.42 -15.99
C ALA A 10 0.49 -9.94 -16.07
N ASN A 11 1.32 -10.71 -15.36
CA ASN A 11 1.20 -12.17 -15.27
C ASN A 11 1.15 -12.63 -13.81
N CYS A 12 0.41 -11.89 -12.97
CA CYS A 12 0.32 -12.13 -11.52
C CYS A 12 -0.32 -13.47 -11.13
N ASP A 13 -0.94 -14.18 -12.08
CA ASP A 13 -1.37 -15.57 -11.94
C ASP A 13 -0.18 -16.54 -11.78
N LYS A 14 1.04 -16.12 -12.14
CA LYS A 14 2.29 -16.85 -11.92
C LYS A 14 3.06 -16.23 -10.76
N SER A 15 3.55 -17.05 -9.83
CA SER A 15 4.37 -16.58 -8.70
C SER A 15 5.80 -16.21 -9.12
N GLU A 16 6.28 -16.79 -10.21
CA GLU A 16 7.60 -16.52 -10.78
C GLU A 16 7.43 -16.06 -12.23
N THR A 17 8.05 -14.95 -12.57
CA THR A 17 7.97 -14.38 -13.92
C THR A 17 9.34 -13.99 -14.45
N VAL A 18 9.54 -14.29 -15.72
CA VAL A 18 10.74 -13.95 -16.48
C VAL A 18 10.44 -12.80 -17.44
N GLU A 19 11.50 -12.19 -17.94
CA GLU A 19 11.46 -11.07 -18.87
C GLU A 19 11.10 -11.54 -20.30
N ALA A 20 9.85 -11.96 -20.48
CA ALA A 20 9.29 -12.36 -21.75
C ALA A 20 7.80 -11.99 -21.85
N VAL A 21 7.30 -11.84 -23.07
CA VAL A 21 5.85 -11.76 -23.32
C VAL A 21 5.27 -13.17 -23.23
N TYR A 22 4.22 -13.31 -22.42
CA TYR A 22 3.56 -14.59 -22.19
C TYR A 22 2.44 -14.81 -23.21
N PRO A 23 2.13 -16.08 -23.56
CA PRO A 23 0.97 -16.38 -24.39
C PRO A 23 -0.30 -15.77 -23.78
N PRO A 24 -1.18 -15.15 -24.59
CA PRO A 24 -2.39 -14.55 -24.07
C PRO A 24 -3.34 -15.63 -23.55
N PRO A 25 -4.15 -15.34 -22.51
CA PRO A 25 -5.23 -16.23 -22.12
C PRO A 25 -6.30 -16.33 -23.22
N ILE A 26 -6.48 -15.26 -24.00
CA ILE A 26 -7.45 -15.11 -25.10
C ILE A 26 -6.82 -14.21 -26.16
N ALA A 27 -6.94 -14.55 -27.44
CA ALA A 27 -6.43 -13.70 -28.53
C ALA A 27 -7.04 -12.29 -28.44
N PRO A 28 -6.23 -11.20 -28.36
CA PRO A 28 -6.75 -9.87 -28.11
C PRO A 28 -7.77 -9.40 -29.17
N ASN A 29 -7.50 -9.67 -30.46
CA ASN A 29 -8.43 -9.32 -31.56
C ASN A 29 -9.82 -9.96 -31.37
N LYS A 30 -9.89 -11.22 -30.94
CA LYS A 30 -11.17 -11.90 -30.67
C LYS A 30 -11.92 -11.28 -29.50
N LEU A 31 -11.19 -10.75 -28.50
CA LEU A 31 -11.81 -10.05 -27.39
C LEU A 31 -12.35 -8.70 -27.83
N LEU A 32 -11.62 -7.96 -28.67
CA LEU A 32 -12.09 -6.70 -29.25
C LEU A 32 -13.36 -6.92 -30.07
N ASP A 33 -13.36 -7.90 -30.97
CA ASP A 33 -14.54 -8.28 -31.76
C ASP A 33 -15.74 -8.60 -30.86
N ALA A 34 -15.52 -9.27 -29.72
CA ALA A 34 -16.59 -9.58 -28.77
C ALA A 34 -17.10 -8.33 -28.04
N VAL A 35 -16.21 -7.46 -27.59
CA VAL A 35 -16.57 -6.23 -26.85
C VAL A 35 -17.32 -5.25 -27.75
N ASP A 36 -17.03 -5.21 -29.05
CA ASP A 36 -17.64 -4.25 -29.98
C ASP A 36 -19.17 -4.41 -30.13
N TRP A 37 -19.72 -5.62 -29.99
CA TRP A 37 -21.17 -5.85 -30.09
C TRP A 37 -21.85 -6.19 -28.77
N MET A 38 -21.11 -6.60 -27.74
CA MET A 38 -21.67 -6.94 -26.44
C MET A 38 -22.12 -5.70 -25.67
N ASP A 39 -23.30 -5.79 -25.04
CA ASP A 39 -23.74 -4.78 -24.08
C ASP A 39 -23.08 -4.96 -22.70
N ASP A 40 -23.23 -3.96 -21.83
CA ASP A 40 -22.68 -3.94 -20.47
C ASP A 40 -23.09 -5.15 -19.62
N ASN A 41 -24.29 -5.70 -19.82
CA ASN A 41 -24.78 -6.83 -19.04
C ASN A 41 -24.12 -8.14 -19.50
N MET A 42 -23.97 -8.31 -20.81
CA MET A 42 -23.22 -9.43 -21.40
C MET A 42 -21.76 -9.39 -20.95
N LEU A 43 -21.10 -8.23 -21.03
CA LEU A 43 -19.72 -8.05 -20.58
C LEU A 43 -19.55 -8.38 -19.09
N LYS A 44 -20.46 -7.91 -18.23
CA LYS A 44 -20.45 -8.25 -16.80
C LYS A 44 -20.60 -9.75 -16.55
N ALA A 45 -21.42 -10.44 -17.35
CA ALA A 45 -21.63 -11.88 -17.23
C ALA A 45 -20.38 -12.70 -17.61
N ILE A 46 -19.64 -12.28 -18.66
CA ILE A 46 -18.45 -13.01 -19.13
C ILE A 46 -17.16 -12.62 -18.39
N THR A 47 -17.10 -11.41 -17.80
CA THR A 47 -15.89 -10.87 -17.13
C THR A 47 -15.25 -11.86 -16.14
N PRO A 48 -15.98 -12.56 -15.25
CA PRO A 48 -15.38 -13.53 -14.34
C PRO A 48 -14.61 -14.65 -15.06
N HIS A 49 -15.11 -15.11 -16.20
CA HIS A 49 -14.43 -16.13 -17.01
C HIS A 49 -13.20 -15.57 -17.72
N LEU A 50 -13.26 -14.32 -18.20
CA LEU A 50 -12.10 -13.64 -18.82
C LEU A 50 -10.96 -13.40 -17.81
N LEU A 51 -11.31 -13.06 -16.57
CA LEU A 51 -10.33 -12.82 -15.51
C LEU A 51 -9.64 -14.12 -15.07
N ALA A 52 -10.35 -15.25 -15.06
CA ALA A 52 -9.85 -16.53 -14.57
C ALA A 52 -9.18 -16.38 -13.18
N GLN A 53 -7.86 -16.54 -13.09
CA GLN A 53 -7.10 -16.43 -11.83
C GLN A 53 -6.62 -15.00 -11.50
N ARG A 54 -6.95 -14.03 -12.34
CA ARG A 54 -6.52 -12.63 -12.20
C ARG A 54 -7.44 -11.87 -11.25
N PRO A 55 -6.91 -10.93 -10.45
CA PRO A 55 -7.69 -10.20 -9.47
C PRO A 55 -8.61 -9.13 -10.08
N ASN A 56 -8.27 -8.60 -11.26
CA ASN A 56 -8.97 -7.47 -11.86
C ASN A 56 -8.66 -7.36 -13.37
N THR A 57 -9.46 -6.53 -14.04
CA THR A 57 -9.33 -6.27 -15.49
C THR A 57 -8.06 -5.51 -15.84
N TYR A 58 -7.46 -4.77 -14.91
CA TYR A 58 -6.20 -4.06 -15.13
C TYR A 58 -5.05 -5.02 -15.45
N THR A 59 -4.88 -6.11 -14.69
CA THR A 59 -3.80 -7.06 -14.98
C THR A 59 -4.05 -7.84 -16.26
N LEU A 60 -5.31 -8.15 -16.58
CA LEU A 60 -5.70 -8.78 -17.84
C LEU A 60 -5.38 -7.87 -19.04
N THR A 61 -5.82 -6.62 -19.00
CA THR A 61 -5.64 -5.67 -20.11
C THR A 61 -4.17 -5.37 -20.36
N LYS A 62 -3.34 -5.27 -19.31
CA LYS A 62 -1.87 -5.14 -19.46
C LYS A 62 -1.26 -6.36 -20.16
N ALA A 63 -1.67 -7.58 -19.80
CA ALA A 63 -1.19 -8.79 -20.45
C ALA A 63 -1.56 -8.84 -21.95
N LEU A 64 -2.82 -8.52 -22.27
CA LEU A 64 -3.31 -8.53 -23.65
C LEU A 64 -2.64 -7.45 -24.50
N ALA A 65 -2.40 -6.26 -23.94
CA ALA A 65 -1.72 -5.17 -24.63
C ALA A 65 -0.28 -5.55 -25.04
N GLU A 66 0.46 -6.25 -24.19
CA GLU A 66 1.81 -6.73 -24.53
C GLU A 66 1.79 -7.71 -25.70
N VAL A 67 0.79 -8.59 -25.76
CA VAL A 67 0.62 -9.53 -26.88
C VAL A 67 0.29 -8.79 -28.17
N GLN A 68 -0.67 -7.85 -28.12
CA GLN A 68 -1.02 -7.04 -29.28
C GLN A 68 0.19 -6.26 -29.81
N LEU A 69 0.99 -5.68 -28.92
CA LEU A 69 2.22 -4.97 -29.30
C LEU A 69 3.23 -5.90 -29.98
N VAL A 70 3.36 -7.13 -29.49
CA VAL A 70 4.21 -8.13 -30.15
C VAL A 70 3.65 -8.54 -31.50
N GLU A 71 2.35 -8.48 -31.76
CA GLU A 71 1.78 -8.79 -33.08
C GLU A 71 1.92 -7.63 -34.05
N ASP A 72 1.54 -6.42 -33.64
CA ASP A 72 1.39 -5.27 -34.54
C ASP A 72 2.67 -4.44 -34.69
N ALA A 73 3.50 -4.37 -33.63
CA ALA A 73 4.62 -3.43 -33.55
C ALA A 73 6.00 -4.11 -33.68
N ARG A 74 6.07 -5.32 -34.27
CA ARG A 74 7.34 -6.07 -34.46
C ARG A 74 8.41 -5.28 -35.20
N MET A 75 7.99 -4.46 -36.17
CA MET A 75 8.89 -3.67 -37.02
C MET A 75 9.29 -2.33 -36.37
N LEU A 76 8.69 -1.96 -35.24
CA LEU A 76 9.03 -0.74 -34.52
C LEU A 76 10.15 -0.99 -33.51
N PRO A 77 11.01 0.00 -33.24
CA PRO A 77 11.94 -0.04 -32.11
C PRO A 77 11.17 0.09 -30.80
N LEU A 78 10.50 -1.00 -30.40
CA LEU A 78 9.69 -1.15 -29.18
C LEU A 78 10.49 -1.84 -28.07
N ILE A 79 10.29 -1.39 -26.83
CA ILE A 79 10.71 -2.05 -25.59
C ILE A 79 9.57 -2.00 -24.57
N ILE A 80 9.38 -3.08 -23.81
CA ILE A 80 8.35 -3.18 -22.76
C ILE A 80 9.03 -3.09 -21.41
N VAL A 81 8.62 -2.13 -20.58
CA VAL A 81 9.09 -1.98 -19.20
C VAL A 81 7.94 -2.27 -18.25
N ARG A 82 8.17 -3.15 -17.28
CA ARG A 82 7.18 -3.65 -16.33
C ARG A 82 7.55 -3.24 -14.90
N PRO A 83 7.09 -2.08 -14.44
CA PRO A 83 7.27 -1.68 -13.05
C PRO A 83 6.41 -2.51 -12.09
N SER A 84 6.91 -2.71 -10.87
CA SER A 84 6.12 -3.21 -9.73
C SER A 84 5.23 -2.11 -9.15
N ILE A 85 4.90 -2.16 -7.85
CA ILE A 85 3.99 -1.19 -7.23
C ILE A 85 4.70 0.15 -7.12
N ILE A 86 4.32 1.10 -7.97
CA ILE A 86 4.92 2.44 -7.96
C ILE A 86 4.55 3.15 -6.66
N GLY A 87 5.58 3.56 -5.92
CA GLY A 87 5.48 4.32 -4.67
C GLY A 87 5.78 5.81 -4.87
N ALA A 88 6.06 6.49 -3.75
CA ALA A 88 6.50 7.88 -3.80
C ALA A 88 7.90 8.03 -4.40
N MET A 89 8.25 9.27 -4.71
CA MET A 89 9.55 9.67 -5.20
C MET A 89 10.63 9.44 -4.13
N TRP A 90 11.78 8.87 -4.51
CA TRP A 90 12.89 8.64 -3.59
C TRP A 90 13.77 9.88 -3.45
N LYS A 91 14.25 10.45 -4.56
CA LYS A 91 15.21 11.56 -4.57
C LYS A 91 14.69 12.78 -5.33
N GLU A 92 14.44 12.67 -6.63
CA GLU A 92 14.34 13.85 -7.50
C GLU A 92 12.98 13.96 -8.19
N PRO A 93 12.43 15.20 -8.33
CA PRO A 93 12.90 16.46 -7.73
C PRO A 93 12.45 16.68 -6.27
N LEU A 94 11.54 15.86 -5.75
CA LEU A 94 10.85 16.09 -4.48
C LEU A 94 10.76 14.79 -3.66
N PRO A 95 11.68 14.52 -2.72
CA PRO A 95 11.64 13.29 -1.93
C PRO A 95 10.31 13.12 -1.20
N GLY A 96 9.76 11.91 -1.27
CA GLY A 96 8.47 11.54 -0.69
C GLY A 96 7.25 12.00 -1.49
N TRP A 97 7.41 12.73 -2.60
CA TRP A 97 6.28 13.24 -3.36
C TRP A 97 5.40 12.11 -3.92
N THR A 98 4.09 12.31 -3.79
CA THR A 98 3.04 11.46 -4.36
C THR A 98 1.74 12.27 -4.46
N ASP A 99 1.01 12.10 -5.56
CA ASP A 99 -0.31 12.67 -5.80
C ASP A 99 -1.42 11.61 -5.86
N ASN A 100 -1.02 10.33 -5.78
CA ASN A 100 -1.88 9.19 -6.04
C ASN A 100 -2.30 8.53 -4.73
N ILE A 101 -3.61 8.44 -4.47
CA ILE A 101 -4.14 7.70 -3.32
C ILE A 101 -4.33 6.20 -3.59
N ASN A 102 -4.09 5.73 -4.81
CA ASN A 102 -4.28 4.33 -5.16
C ASN A 102 -3.16 3.44 -4.59
N GLY A 103 -3.47 2.16 -4.37
CA GLY A 103 -2.48 1.18 -3.92
C GLY A 103 -2.02 1.40 -2.46
N PRO A 104 -0.72 1.25 -2.15
CA PRO A 104 -0.23 1.34 -0.77
C PRO A 104 -0.38 2.75 -0.18
N THR A 105 -0.33 3.81 -0.99
CA THR A 105 -0.44 5.20 -0.50
C THR A 105 -1.77 5.45 0.22
N GLY A 106 -2.88 4.94 -0.34
CA GLY A 106 -4.20 5.03 0.29
C GLY A 106 -4.30 4.25 1.59
N ILE A 107 -3.67 3.07 1.66
CA ILE A 107 -3.55 2.30 2.91
C ILE A 107 -2.79 3.12 3.95
N PHE A 108 -1.64 3.69 3.57
CA PHE A 108 -0.79 4.45 4.49
C PHE A 108 -1.55 5.66 5.06
N ALA A 109 -2.27 6.40 4.21
CA ALA A 109 -3.12 7.50 4.63
C ALA A 109 -4.27 7.03 5.56
N ALA A 110 -4.93 5.93 5.22
CA ALA A 110 -6.03 5.36 6.02
C ALA A 110 -5.57 4.89 7.40
N CYS A 111 -4.39 4.27 7.49
CA CYS A 111 -3.74 3.91 8.75
C CYS A 111 -3.41 5.16 9.58
N GLY A 112 -2.83 6.19 8.94
CA GLY A 112 -2.51 7.46 9.59
C GLY A 112 -3.73 8.17 10.16
N LYS A 113 -4.86 8.17 9.44
CA LYS A 113 -6.14 8.72 9.93
C LYS A 113 -6.80 7.85 10.99
N GLY A 114 -6.32 6.62 11.23
CA GLY A 114 -6.90 5.67 12.16
C GLY A 114 -8.23 5.05 11.68
N VAL A 115 -8.56 5.19 10.39
CA VAL A 115 -9.77 4.59 9.79
C VAL A 115 -9.52 3.18 9.27
N LEU A 116 -8.27 2.77 9.12
CA LEU A 116 -7.87 1.39 8.86
C LEU A 116 -6.90 0.97 9.96
N THR A 117 -7.25 -0.06 10.74
CA THR A 117 -6.36 -0.55 11.80
C THR A 117 -5.92 -1.99 11.65
N ASN A 118 -6.55 -2.70 10.73
CA ASN A 118 -6.21 -4.07 10.41
C ASN A 118 -6.47 -4.36 8.92
N MET A 119 -5.73 -5.31 8.38
CA MET A 119 -5.88 -5.75 7.00
C MET A 119 -5.57 -7.25 6.89
N CYS A 120 -6.13 -7.92 5.88
CA CYS A 120 -5.71 -9.27 5.55
C CYS A 120 -4.48 -9.23 4.63
N GLY A 121 -3.42 -9.92 5.03
CA GLY A 121 -2.14 -9.90 4.33
C GLY A 121 -1.14 -10.88 4.94
N SER A 122 -0.08 -11.16 4.19
CA SER A 122 1.02 -12.01 4.62
C SER A 122 2.14 -11.15 5.20
N ASN A 123 2.52 -11.42 6.45
CA ASN A 123 3.69 -10.78 7.08
C ASN A 123 5.02 -11.21 6.46
N HIS A 124 5.04 -12.32 5.72
CA HIS A 124 6.27 -12.90 5.17
C HIS A 124 6.47 -12.59 3.68
N SER A 125 5.39 -12.20 2.98
CA SER A 125 5.46 -11.88 1.56
C SER A 125 6.25 -10.59 1.31
N LYS A 126 7.01 -10.58 0.22
CA LYS A 126 7.69 -9.38 -0.27
C LYS A 126 6.66 -8.35 -0.71
N ALA A 127 6.89 -7.09 -0.36
CA ALA A 127 6.17 -5.94 -0.87
C ALA A 127 7.03 -5.31 -1.97
N ASP A 128 6.77 -5.67 -3.22
CA ASP A 128 7.54 -5.14 -4.35
C ASP A 128 7.07 -3.73 -4.70
N ILE A 129 7.61 -2.76 -3.96
CA ILE A 129 7.40 -1.33 -4.17
C ILE A 129 8.61 -0.77 -4.90
N ILE A 130 8.39 0.10 -5.87
CA ILE A 130 9.44 0.78 -6.63
C ILE A 130 9.18 2.29 -6.65
N PRO A 131 10.15 3.16 -6.31
CA PRO A 131 9.98 4.61 -6.39
C PRO A 131 9.69 5.09 -7.82
N VAL A 132 8.85 6.12 -7.94
CA VAL A 132 8.41 6.64 -9.26
C VAL A 132 9.55 7.23 -10.09
N ASP A 133 10.55 7.84 -9.45
CA ASP A 133 11.74 8.40 -10.08
C ASP A 133 12.67 7.30 -10.62
N ILE A 134 12.82 6.18 -9.90
CA ILE A 134 13.54 5.00 -10.42
C ILE A 134 12.88 4.48 -11.70
N VAL A 135 11.55 4.36 -11.71
CA VAL A 135 10.82 3.92 -12.91
C VAL A 135 10.99 4.92 -14.05
N SER A 136 10.89 6.22 -13.76
CA SER A 136 11.02 7.29 -14.76
C SER A 136 12.41 7.29 -15.40
N ASN A 137 13.46 7.18 -14.60
CA ASN A 137 14.84 7.12 -15.07
C ASN A 137 15.09 5.87 -15.92
N MET A 138 14.60 4.70 -15.47
CA MET A 138 14.72 3.46 -16.25
C MET A 138 13.96 3.54 -17.58
N LEU A 139 12.80 4.21 -17.65
CA LEU A 139 12.05 4.40 -18.91
C LEU A 139 12.83 5.26 -19.91
N ILE A 140 13.48 6.33 -19.44
CA ILE A 140 14.32 7.20 -20.29
C ILE A 140 15.51 6.40 -20.83
N VAL A 141 16.21 5.68 -19.96
CA VAL A 141 17.36 4.85 -20.34
C VAL A 141 16.95 3.71 -21.26
N ALA A 142 15.81 3.06 -21.02
CA ALA A 142 15.27 2.04 -21.90
C ALA A 142 14.97 2.59 -23.31
N ALA A 143 14.48 3.83 -23.41
CA ALA A 143 14.27 4.50 -24.70
C ALA A 143 15.59 4.69 -25.45
N ALA A 144 16.62 5.21 -24.78
CA ALA A 144 17.95 5.42 -25.35
C ALA A 144 18.60 4.09 -25.76
N TYR A 145 18.53 3.08 -24.89
CA TYR A 145 19.02 1.73 -25.16
C TYR A 145 18.35 1.14 -26.40
N ARG A 146 17.02 1.24 -26.51
CA ARG A 146 16.28 0.70 -27.65
C ARG A 146 16.51 1.50 -28.94
N ALA A 147 16.83 2.79 -28.85
CA ALA A 147 17.21 3.61 -30.01
C ALA A 147 18.51 3.12 -30.66
N ASN A 148 19.46 2.69 -29.83
CA ASN A 148 20.82 2.38 -30.25
C ASN A 148 21.09 0.87 -30.41
N SER A 149 20.18 0.01 -29.97
CA SER A 149 20.37 -1.45 -30.01
C SER A 149 19.44 -2.13 -31.02
N ARG A 150 20.01 -3.01 -31.85
CA ARG A 150 19.22 -3.97 -32.64
C ARG A 150 18.95 -5.21 -31.80
N CYS A 151 17.68 -5.52 -31.59
CA CYS A 151 17.26 -6.74 -30.88
C CYS A 151 16.38 -7.56 -31.82
N GLU A 152 16.64 -8.86 -31.93
CA GLU A 152 15.85 -9.79 -32.75
C GLU A 152 14.41 -9.94 -32.25
N LYS A 153 14.21 -9.80 -30.93
CA LYS A 153 12.91 -9.84 -30.27
C LYS A 153 12.68 -8.53 -29.53
N ILE A 154 11.40 -8.21 -29.28
CA ILE A 154 11.03 -7.06 -28.45
C ILE A 154 11.55 -7.33 -27.02
N PRO A 155 12.49 -6.51 -26.50
CA PRO A 155 12.97 -6.66 -25.14
C PRO A 155 11.85 -6.34 -24.14
N VAL A 156 11.79 -7.14 -23.08
CA VAL A 156 10.93 -6.95 -21.92
C VAL A 156 11.84 -6.79 -20.71
N MET A 157 11.56 -5.84 -19.82
CA MET A 157 12.38 -5.60 -18.64
C MET A 157 11.52 -5.33 -17.42
N HIS A 158 11.84 -5.96 -16.29
CA HIS A 158 11.18 -5.67 -15.02
C HIS A 158 11.87 -4.50 -14.31
N CYS A 159 11.07 -3.59 -13.76
CA CYS A 159 11.53 -2.52 -12.88
C CYS A 159 10.98 -2.80 -11.48
N CYS A 160 11.67 -3.67 -10.75
CA CYS A 160 11.21 -4.24 -9.49
C CYS A 160 12.31 -4.16 -8.43
N SER A 161 11.92 -4.09 -7.15
CA SER A 161 12.85 -4.10 -6.02
C SER A 161 12.98 -5.48 -5.38
N GLY A 162 12.02 -6.38 -5.58
CA GLY A 162 11.87 -7.60 -4.79
C GLY A 162 12.99 -8.65 -4.93
N GLU A 163 13.78 -8.62 -6.00
CA GLU A 163 14.96 -9.50 -6.14
C GLU A 163 16.23 -8.83 -5.60
N LEU A 164 16.43 -7.55 -5.90
CA LEU A 164 17.68 -6.83 -5.62
C LEU A 164 17.75 -6.22 -4.21
N ASN A 165 16.62 -5.74 -3.69
CA ASN A 165 16.53 -5.07 -2.39
C ASN A 165 15.15 -5.30 -1.75
N PRO A 166 14.84 -6.54 -1.29
CA PRO A 166 13.51 -6.91 -0.85
C PRO A 166 13.09 -6.26 0.48
N ILE A 167 11.87 -5.75 0.54
CA ILE A 167 11.17 -5.36 1.77
C ILE A 167 9.96 -6.26 2.00
N ARG A 168 9.64 -6.57 3.26
CA ARG A 168 8.46 -7.37 3.64
C ARG A 168 7.33 -6.49 4.16
N TRP A 169 6.09 -6.93 3.95
CA TRP A 169 4.91 -6.22 4.48
C TRP A 169 4.95 -6.03 6.00
N LYS A 170 5.48 -6.99 6.76
CA LYS A 170 5.64 -6.85 8.22
C LYS A 170 6.45 -5.61 8.60
N HIS A 171 7.58 -5.37 7.93
CA HIS A 171 8.44 -4.21 8.19
C HIS A 171 7.70 -2.91 7.91
N ILE A 172 7.00 -2.84 6.77
CA ILE A 172 6.17 -1.69 6.39
C ILE A 172 5.09 -1.40 7.44
N VAL A 173 4.39 -2.43 7.91
CA VAL A 173 3.33 -2.32 8.92
C VAL A 173 3.87 -1.79 10.25
N ASP A 174 4.98 -2.36 10.72
CA ASP A 174 5.65 -1.94 11.96
C ASP A 174 6.16 -0.49 11.83
N PHE A 175 6.73 -0.14 10.67
CA PHE A 175 7.22 1.20 10.37
C PHE A 175 6.10 2.25 10.35
N ILE A 176 4.98 1.97 9.68
CA ILE A 176 3.81 2.87 9.61
C ILE A 176 3.25 3.14 11.00
N GLU A 177 3.11 2.09 11.82
CA GLU A 177 2.61 2.25 13.17
C GLU A 177 3.56 3.12 14.03
N ALA A 178 4.87 2.86 13.98
CA ALA A 178 5.84 3.67 14.68
C ALA A 178 5.83 5.13 14.20
N PHE A 179 5.80 5.34 12.88
CA PHE A 179 5.77 6.66 12.27
C PHE A 179 4.57 7.46 12.75
N TYR A 180 3.34 6.96 12.60
CA TYR A 180 2.14 7.75 12.96
C TYR A 180 1.94 7.90 14.47
N ARG A 181 2.59 7.07 15.29
CA ARG A 181 2.66 7.31 16.74
C ARG A 181 3.60 8.47 17.09
N ALA A 182 4.67 8.70 16.33
CA ALA A 182 5.63 9.78 16.53
C ALA A 182 5.23 11.09 15.80
N TYR A 183 4.71 10.95 14.59
CA TYR A 183 4.32 11.98 13.64
C TYR A 183 2.86 11.81 13.19
N PRO A 184 1.89 11.96 14.09
CA PRO A 184 0.48 11.77 13.76
C PRO A 184 -0.04 12.78 12.73
N LEU A 185 -1.14 12.41 12.08
CA LEU A 185 -1.93 13.35 11.29
C LEU A 185 -2.69 14.31 12.22
N ASN A 186 -3.01 15.49 11.74
CA ASN A 186 -3.65 16.56 12.53
C ASN A 186 -5.03 16.13 13.04
N GLU A 187 -5.75 15.38 12.21
CA GLU A 187 -7.08 14.85 12.51
C GLU A 187 -7.10 13.33 12.40
N CYS A 188 -6.85 12.63 13.51
CA CYS A 188 -7.04 11.19 13.59
C CYS A 188 -8.42 10.86 14.18
N TYR A 189 -9.05 9.80 13.69
CA TYR A 189 -10.30 9.28 14.24
C TYR A 189 -10.07 8.29 15.40
N ARG A 190 -8.89 7.66 15.40
CA ARG A 190 -8.46 6.68 16.40
C ARG A 190 -6.94 6.73 16.52
N VAL A 191 -6.43 6.21 17.63
CA VAL A 191 -4.99 5.93 17.77
C VAL A 191 -4.55 5.04 16.59
N PRO A 192 -3.60 5.50 15.75
CA PRO A 192 -3.08 4.71 14.65
C PRO A 192 -2.47 3.40 15.17
N SER A 193 -2.86 2.31 14.52
CA SER A 193 -2.38 0.95 14.79
C SER A 193 -2.55 0.18 13.49
N THR A 194 -1.64 -0.74 13.17
CA THR A 194 -1.73 -1.48 11.91
C THR A 194 -1.43 -2.95 12.16
N HIS A 195 -2.36 -3.84 11.82
CA HIS A 195 -2.20 -5.27 12.06
C HIS A 195 -2.56 -6.07 10.82
N PHE A 196 -1.66 -6.96 10.40
CA PHE A 196 -1.93 -7.92 9.35
C PHE A 196 -2.44 -9.23 9.94
N HIS A 197 -3.53 -9.73 9.36
CA HIS A 197 -4.09 -11.04 9.68
C HIS A 197 -3.85 -11.99 8.50
N SER A 198 -3.18 -13.11 8.77
CA SER A 198 -3.03 -14.19 7.78
C SER A 198 -4.34 -14.92 7.51
N SER A 199 -5.31 -14.88 8.45
CA SER A 199 -6.63 -15.47 8.28
C SER A 199 -7.66 -14.42 7.86
N ARG A 200 -8.35 -14.71 6.77
CA ARG A 200 -9.46 -13.89 6.26
C ARG A 200 -10.57 -13.73 7.30
N LEU A 201 -10.98 -14.82 7.92
CA LEU A 201 -12.05 -14.82 8.94
C LEU A 201 -11.69 -13.91 10.12
N LEU A 202 -10.45 -14.00 10.63
CA LEU A 202 -10.01 -13.14 11.73
C LEU A 202 -9.98 -11.66 11.34
N PHE A 203 -9.52 -11.35 10.12
CA PHE A 203 -9.61 -10.00 9.58
C PHE A 203 -11.05 -9.49 9.57
N GLU A 204 -11.98 -10.25 8.99
CA GLU A 204 -13.37 -9.80 8.86
C GLU A 204 -14.04 -9.60 10.20
N LEU A 205 -13.91 -10.56 11.13
CA LEU A 205 -14.44 -10.42 12.49
C LEU A 205 -13.89 -9.16 13.18
N ASN A 206 -12.59 -8.90 13.03
CA ASN A 206 -11.94 -7.73 13.61
C ASN A 206 -12.39 -6.43 12.93
N PHE A 207 -12.58 -6.44 11.61
CA PHE A 207 -13.10 -5.31 10.85
C PHE A 207 -14.55 -4.98 11.26
N TYR A 208 -15.45 -5.97 11.29
CA TYR A 208 -16.83 -5.75 11.72
C TYR A 208 -16.90 -5.23 13.15
N TYR A 209 -16.12 -5.81 14.06
CA TYR A 209 -16.11 -5.43 15.48
C TYR A 209 -15.48 -4.06 15.74
N LYS A 210 -14.30 -3.76 15.17
CA LYS A 210 -13.56 -2.51 15.47
C LYS A 210 -13.97 -1.32 14.61
N HIS A 211 -14.55 -1.58 13.44
CA HIS A 211 -14.82 -0.56 12.42
C HIS A 211 -16.32 -0.43 12.13
N LEU A 212 -16.95 -1.47 11.57
CA LEU A 212 -18.29 -1.31 11.02
C LEU A 212 -19.40 -1.21 12.08
N ALA A 213 -19.39 -2.05 13.13
CA ALA A 213 -20.39 -2.00 14.19
C ALA A 213 -20.38 -0.66 14.96
N PRO A 214 -19.22 -0.14 15.39
CA PRO A 214 -19.13 1.21 15.96
C PRO A 214 -19.61 2.31 14.99
N ALA A 215 -19.31 2.18 13.70
CA ALA A 215 -19.74 3.16 12.71
C ALA A 215 -21.27 3.23 12.58
N TYR A 216 -21.96 2.09 12.57
CA TYR A 216 -23.42 2.05 12.56
C TYR A 216 -24.01 2.68 13.83
N LEU A 217 -23.43 2.40 14.99
CA LEU A 217 -23.88 2.99 16.25
C LEU A 217 -23.71 4.52 16.24
N ILE A 218 -22.55 5.01 15.79
CA ILE A 218 -22.28 6.45 15.70
C ILE A 218 -23.21 7.12 14.69
N ASP A 219 -23.39 6.55 13.50
CA ASP A 219 -24.27 7.12 12.48
C ASP A 219 -25.75 7.10 12.93
N LEU A 220 -26.17 6.10 13.73
CA LEU A 220 -27.50 6.08 14.35
C LEU A 220 -27.66 7.23 15.37
N ILE A 221 -26.67 7.43 16.24
CA ILE A 221 -26.66 8.57 17.19
C ILE A 221 -26.67 9.90 16.43
N CYS A 222 -25.89 10.02 15.36
CA CYS A 222 -25.90 11.20 14.49
C CYS A 222 -27.28 11.44 13.89
N ARG A 223 -27.95 10.38 13.39
CA ARG A 223 -29.33 10.47 12.89
C ARG A 223 -30.32 10.97 13.94
N ILE A 224 -30.24 10.45 15.16
CA ILE A 224 -31.13 10.86 16.27
C ILE A 224 -30.85 12.31 16.69
N THR A 225 -29.59 12.74 16.63
CA THR A 225 -29.14 14.10 17.02
C THR A 225 -29.16 15.12 15.88
N GLY A 226 -29.70 14.77 14.71
CA GLY A 226 -29.76 15.67 13.54
C GLY A 226 -28.42 15.95 12.86
N ARG A 227 -27.36 15.19 13.16
CA ARG A 227 -26.03 15.30 12.56
C ARG A 227 -25.89 14.42 11.31
N LYS A 228 -24.98 14.80 10.41
CA LYS A 228 -24.71 14.07 9.15
C LYS A 228 -24.11 12.69 9.40
N GLN A 229 -24.67 11.64 8.78
CA GLN A 229 -24.13 10.28 8.80
C GLN A 229 -23.08 10.12 7.71
N HIS A 230 -21.91 9.61 8.08
CA HIS A 230 -20.82 9.44 7.12
C HIS A 230 -19.85 8.30 7.46
N PHE A 231 -19.88 7.76 8.68
CA PHE A 231 -18.90 6.77 9.11
C PHE A 231 -19.07 5.44 8.37
N VAL A 232 -20.31 4.95 8.20
CA VAL A 232 -20.57 3.72 7.43
C VAL A 232 -20.11 3.87 5.97
N ARG A 233 -20.30 5.05 5.38
CA ARG A 233 -19.84 5.35 4.02
C ARG A 233 -18.31 5.35 3.91
N ILE A 234 -17.61 5.90 4.91
CA ILE A 234 -16.15 5.86 4.99
C ILE A 234 -15.67 4.40 5.02
N TYR A 235 -16.24 3.58 5.90
CA TYR A 235 -15.82 2.18 6.00
C TYR A 235 -16.18 1.34 4.78
N GLY A 236 -17.25 1.67 4.06
CA GLY A 236 -17.54 1.07 2.75
C GLY A 236 -16.49 1.42 1.67
N LYS A 237 -15.84 2.59 1.75
CA LYS A 237 -14.68 2.93 0.89
C LYS A 237 -13.43 2.17 1.33
N VAL A 238 -13.16 2.13 2.63
CA VAL A 238 -12.01 1.39 3.21
C VAL A 238 -12.10 -0.10 2.86
N TRP A 239 -13.29 -0.71 2.98
CA TRP A 239 -13.51 -2.11 2.62
C TRP A 239 -13.17 -2.37 1.15
N ARG A 240 -13.70 -1.56 0.22
CA ARG A 240 -13.39 -1.70 -1.21
C ARG A 240 -11.91 -1.58 -1.52
N MET A 241 -11.21 -0.65 -0.86
CA MET A 241 -9.76 -0.50 -0.98
C MET A 241 -9.02 -1.76 -0.50
N VAL A 242 -9.40 -2.29 0.68
CA VAL A 242 -8.80 -3.52 1.23
C VAL A 242 -9.05 -4.71 0.32
N GLU A 243 -10.28 -4.89 -0.18
CA GLU A 243 -10.63 -5.99 -1.11
C GLU A 243 -9.83 -5.92 -2.41
N THR A 244 -9.68 -4.71 -2.98
CA THR A 244 -8.91 -4.52 -4.22
C THR A 244 -7.45 -4.93 -4.05
N LEU A 245 -6.90 -4.74 -2.86
CA LEU A 245 -5.49 -5.00 -2.55
C LEU A 245 -5.24 -6.38 -1.94
N HIS A 246 -6.29 -7.06 -1.48
CA HIS A 246 -6.20 -8.36 -0.81
C HIS A 246 -5.41 -9.40 -1.61
N TYR A 247 -5.58 -9.43 -2.93
CA TYR A 247 -4.83 -10.35 -3.79
C TYR A 247 -3.33 -10.11 -3.72
N PHE A 248 -2.91 -8.85 -3.71
CA PHE A 248 -1.51 -8.41 -3.71
C PHE A 248 -0.85 -8.43 -2.33
N THR A 249 -1.61 -8.24 -1.25
CA THR A 249 -1.07 -8.27 0.12
C THR A 249 -0.95 -9.69 0.69
N THR A 250 -1.66 -10.67 0.14
CA THR A 250 -1.66 -12.06 0.63
C THR A 250 -0.71 -12.99 -0.11
N ARG A 251 -0.31 -12.64 -1.32
CA ARG A 251 0.60 -13.43 -2.17
C ARG A 251 1.96 -12.75 -2.28
N GLY A 252 2.95 -13.51 -2.74
CA GLY A 252 4.28 -13.01 -3.04
C GLY A 252 4.66 -13.39 -4.48
N TRP A 253 5.49 -12.55 -5.09
CA TRP A 253 5.99 -12.76 -6.45
C TRP A 253 7.50 -12.61 -6.48
N ASN A 254 8.12 -13.33 -7.40
CA ASN A 254 9.50 -13.13 -7.80
C ASN A 254 9.50 -12.69 -9.27
N PHE A 255 9.93 -11.45 -9.49
CA PHE A 255 10.13 -10.88 -10.81
C PHE A 255 11.62 -10.94 -11.13
N GLU A 256 12.00 -11.63 -12.20
CA GLU A 256 13.39 -11.67 -12.65
C GLU A 256 13.85 -10.27 -13.08
N THR A 257 15.02 -9.83 -12.63
CA THR A 257 15.50 -8.44 -12.76
C THR A 257 16.78 -8.32 -13.61
N LYS A 258 17.03 -9.27 -14.53
CA LYS A 258 18.26 -9.30 -15.36
C LYS A 258 18.36 -8.11 -16.31
N GLY A 259 17.26 -7.70 -16.93
CA GLY A 259 17.20 -6.60 -17.88
C GLY A 259 17.52 -5.25 -17.22
N LEU A 260 17.07 -5.03 -15.99
CA LEU A 260 17.44 -3.84 -15.21
C LEU A 260 18.95 -3.77 -14.97
N LEU A 261 19.57 -4.86 -14.52
CA LEU A 261 21.03 -4.91 -14.31
C LEU A 261 21.78 -4.70 -15.62
N THR A 262 21.32 -5.34 -16.71
CA THR A 262 21.93 -5.18 -18.04
C THR A 262 21.87 -3.73 -18.52
N LEU A 263 20.73 -3.04 -18.33
CA LEU A 263 20.62 -1.61 -18.64
C LEU A 263 21.56 -0.78 -17.77
N TRP A 264 21.58 -1.02 -16.46
CA TRP A 264 22.41 -0.28 -15.52
C TRP A 264 23.90 -0.38 -15.86
N ASP A 265 24.37 -1.60 -16.16
CA ASP A 265 25.78 -1.87 -16.46
C ASP A 265 26.19 -1.33 -17.84
N SER A 266 25.24 -1.04 -18.72
CA SER A 266 25.50 -0.44 -20.04
C SER A 266 25.77 1.08 -19.99
N LEU A 267 25.46 1.74 -18.87
CA LEU A 267 25.62 3.18 -18.72
C LEU A 267 27.05 3.58 -18.33
N CYS A 268 27.48 4.75 -18.78
CA CYS A 268 28.66 5.42 -18.23
C CYS A 268 28.38 5.99 -16.83
N GLU A 269 29.42 6.39 -16.11
CA GLU A 269 29.27 6.86 -14.73
C GLU A 269 28.50 8.18 -14.65
N GLU A 270 28.62 9.05 -15.66
CA GLU A 270 27.85 10.29 -15.76
C GLU A 270 26.35 10.00 -15.88
N ASP A 271 25.94 9.09 -16.77
CA ASP A 271 24.55 8.72 -16.97
C ASP A 271 23.97 7.97 -15.75
N LYS A 272 24.77 7.16 -15.05
CA LYS A 272 24.35 6.52 -13.79
C LYS A 272 24.05 7.54 -12.70
N GLN A 273 24.72 8.69 -12.70
CA GLN A 273 24.45 9.77 -11.75
C GLN A 273 23.18 10.53 -12.12
N ILE A 274 23.00 10.87 -13.40
CA ILE A 274 21.84 11.65 -13.88
C ILE A 274 20.56 10.81 -13.88
N PHE A 275 20.61 9.59 -14.40
CA PHE A 275 19.46 8.69 -14.54
C PHE A 275 19.57 7.51 -13.58
N ASN A 276 19.77 7.77 -12.29
CA ASN A 276 19.92 6.70 -11.31
C ASN A 276 18.62 5.87 -11.17
N PHE A 277 18.70 4.57 -11.42
CA PHE A 277 17.64 3.59 -11.16
C PHE A 277 18.13 2.34 -10.42
N ASP A 278 19.27 2.42 -9.73
CA ASP A 278 19.80 1.32 -8.94
C ASP A 278 19.15 1.24 -7.55
N VAL A 279 18.13 0.40 -7.46
CA VAL A 279 17.35 0.19 -6.23
C VAL A 279 18.15 -0.41 -5.06
N ARG A 280 19.35 -0.97 -5.30
CA ARG A 280 20.21 -1.50 -4.22
C ARG A 280 20.73 -0.41 -3.29
N GLN A 281 20.75 0.84 -3.77
CA GLN A 281 21.18 2.01 -3.01
C GLN A 281 20.07 2.57 -2.09
N LEU A 282 18.84 2.05 -2.21
CA LEU A 282 17.68 2.51 -1.45
C LEU A 282 17.73 2.03 0.00
N ASP A 283 17.80 2.96 0.95
CA ASP A 283 17.53 2.68 2.37
C ASP A 283 16.03 2.73 2.64
N TRP A 284 15.45 1.57 2.98
CA TRP A 284 14.00 1.42 3.13
C TRP A 284 13.42 2.27 4.27
N ASP A 285 14.10 2.37 5.41
CA ASP A 285 13.63 3.16 6.54
C ASP A 285 13.60 4.65 6.19
N SER A 286 14.66 5.14 5.54
CA SER A 286 14.73 6.52 5.09
C SER A 286 13.68 6.84 4.04
N TYR A 287 13.48 5.94 3.07
CA TYR A 287 12.48 6.07 2.02
C TYR A 287 11.05 6.05 2.58
N LEU A 288 10.72 5.09 3.45
CA LEU A 288 9.40 5.02 4.07
C LEU A 288 9.11 6.25 4.94
N PHE A 289 10.12 6.80 5.62
CA PHE A 289 9.97 8.05 6.35
C PHE A 289 9.55 9.19 5.43
N ASP A 290 10.31 9.40 4.36
CA ASP A 290 10.08 10.49 3.42
C ASP A 290 8.74 10.31 2.69
N TYR A 291 8.39 9.07 2.34
CA TYR A 291 7.11 8.70 1.76
C TYR A 291 5.95 9.05 2.71
N LEU A 292 5.99 8.65 3.99
CA LEU A 292 4.91 8.95 4.93
C LEU A 292 4.80 10.44 5.25
N MET A 293 5.92 11.17 5.30
CA MET A 293 5.91 12.63 5.37
C MET A 293 5.29 13.25 4.10
N GLY A 294 5.60 12.69 2.93
CA GLY A 294 5.02 13.10 1.67
C GLY A 294 3.51 12.85 1.59
N VAL A 295 3.02 11.74 2.14
CA VAL A 295 1.57 11.50 2.32
C VAL A 295 0.95 12.62 3.16
N LYS A 296 1.57 12.98 4.30
CA LYS A 296 1.09 14.08 5.14
C LYS A 296 1.09 15.42 4.40
N ARG A 297 2.18 15.75 3.69
CA ARG A 297 2.42 17.04 3.05
C ARG A 297 1.67 17.22 1.72
N TYR A 298 1.80 16.29 0.80
CA TYR A 298 1.33 16.44 -0.58
C TYR A 298 -0.09 15.89 -0.78
N LEU A 299 -0.39 14.74 -0.16
CA LEU A 299 -1.69 14.09 -0.33
C LEU A 299 -2.75 14.62 0.64
N ILE A 300 -2.46 14.62 1.95
CA ILE A 300 -3.37 15.10 2.98
C ILE A 300 -3.34 16.63 3.12
N LYS A 301 -2.26 17.28 2.66
CA LYS A 301 -2.07 18.74 2.68
C LYS A 301 -2.01 19.33 4.09
N GLU A 302 -1.41 18.59 5.04
CA GLU A 302 -1.14 19.07 6.40
C GLU A 302 0.21 19.78 6.48
N ARG A 303 0.29 20.86 7.26
CA ARG A 303 1.55 21.56 7.53
C ARG A 303 2.32 20.82 8.62
N LEU A 304 3.64 20.76 8.49
CA LEU A 304 4.51 20.07 9.45
C LEU A 304 4.62 20.83 10.79
N GLU A 305 4.43 22.14 10.76
CA GLU A 305 4.40 23.02 11.94
C GLU A 305 3.26 22.67 12.92
N ASP A 306 2.16 22.12 12.40
CA ASP A 306 0.97 21.76 13.19
C ASP A 306 1.17 20.45 13.99
N ILE A 307 2.39 19.91 14.07
CA ILE A 307 2.69 18.64 14.74
C ILE A 307 2.26 18.61 16.22
N GLN A 308 2.31 19.75 16.92
CA GLN A 308 1.85 19.84 18.31
C GLN A 308 0.32 19.70 18.41
N VAL A 309 -0.43 20.22 17.44
CA VAL A 309 -1.88 20.04 17.35
C VAL A 309 -2.20 18.57 17.12
N ALA A 310 -1.49 17.93 16.19
CA ALA A 310 -1.62 16.49 15.91
C ALA A 310 -1.33 15.63 17.15
N ARG A 311 -0.24 15.93 17.87
CA ARG A 311 0.11 15.23 19.12
C ARG A 311 -0.95 15.42 20.20
N ARG A 312 -1.53 16.62 20.32
CA ARG A 312 -2.63 16.87 21.26
C ARG A 312 -3.87 16.06 20.89
N ASN A 313 -4.25 16.01 19.61
CA ASN A 313 -5.35 15.16 19.14
C ASN A 313 -5.09 13.68 19.49
N LEU A 314 -3.90 13.16 19.21
CA LEU A 314 -3.52 11.79 19.55
C LEU A 314 -3.58 11.51 21.06
N SER A 315 -3.10 12.42 21.90
CA SER A 315 -3.16 12.29 23.36
C SER A 315 -4.60 12.23 23.88
N TRP A 316 -5.51 13.04 23.31
CA TRP A 316 -6.94 12.96 23.63
C TRP A 316 -7.55 11.63 23.20
N LEU A 317 -7.20 11.10 22.03
CA LEU A 317 -7.68 9.79 21.57
C LEU A 317 -7.17 8.67 22.48
N LYS A 318 -5.93 8.74 22.95
CA LYS A 318 -5.38 7.78 23.92
C LYS A 318 -6.13 7.83 25.25
N LEU A 319 -6.40 9.03 25.76
CA LEU A 319 -7.18 9.22 26.98
C LEU A 319 -8.61 8.68 26.83
N TYR A 320 -9.29 9.02 25.73
CA TYR A 320 -10.62 8.53 25.42
C TYR A 320 -10.64 6.99 25.36
N SER A 321 -9.69 6.40 24.64
CA SER A 321 -9.55 4.94 24.56
C SER A 321 -9.31 4.32 25.93
N ALA A 322 -8.55 4.96 26.81
CA ALA A 322 -8.32 4.48 28.17
C ALA A 322 -9.60 4.54 29.02
N LEU A 323 -10.38 5.63 28.93
CA LEU A 323 -11.64 5.77 29.66
C LEU A 323 -12.68 4.73 29.20
N VAL A 324 -12.82 4.52 27.88
CA VAL A 324 -13.70 3.49 27.32
C VAL A 324 -13.28 2.10 27.80
N ASN A 325 -11.99 1.81 27.79
CA ASN A 325 -11.43 0.55 28.26
C ASN A 325 -11.66 0.33 29.77
N ALA A 326 -11.48 1.37 30.59
CA ALA A 326 -11.76 1.35 32.02
C ALA A 326 -13.26 1.05 32.29
N GLY A 327 -14.15 1.71 31.55
CA GLY A 327 -15.60 1.49 31.62
C GLY A 327 -16.00 0.08 31.18
N PHE A 328 -15.43 -0.43 30.08
CA PHE A 328 -15.68 -1.80 29.61
C PHE A 328 -15.32 -2.84 30.67
N TRP A 329 -14.12 -2.77 31.24
CA TRP A 329 -13.70 -3.70 32.29
C TRP A 329 -14.53 -3.55 33.56
N TRP A 330 -14.99 -2.34 33.88
CA TRP A 330 -15.88 -2.12 35.03
C TRP A 330 -17.21 -2.86 34.83
N ILE A 331 -17.82 -2.73 33.65
CA ILE A 331 -19.05 -3.46 33.28
C ILE A 331 -18.79 -4.97 33.33
N PHE A 332 -17.71 -5.45 32.70
CA PHE A 332 -17.37 -6.87 32.65
C PHE A 332 -17.22 -7.50 34.04
N VAL A 333 -16.49 -6.84 34.94
CA VAL A 333 -16.31 -7.32 36.32
C VAL A 333 -17.63 -7.30 37.08
N HIS A 334 -18.45 -6.27 36.90
CA HIS A 334 -19.74 -6.16 37.59
C HIS A 334 -20.76 -7.21 37.10
N THR A 335 -20.70 -7.62 35.83
CA THR A 335 -21.60 -8.64 35.27
C THR A 335 -21.11 -10.06 35.58
N PHE A 336 -19.84 -10.36 35.33
CA PHE A 336 -19.33 -11.74 35.39
C PHE A 336 -18.66 -12.11 36.71
N ALA A 337 -18.11 -11.14 37.45
CA ALA A 337 -17.46 -11.37 38.73
C ALA A 337 -18.29 -10.91 39.93
N ARG A 338 -19.60 -10.70 39.77
CA ARG A 338 -20.52 -10.18 40.81
C ARG A 338 -20.50 -10.98 42.12
N ARG A 339 -20.30 -12.31 42.03
CA ARG A 339 -20.27 -13.23 43.19
C ARG A 339 -18.91 -13.29 43.91
N ARG A 340 -17.86 -12.64 43.37
CA ARG A 340 -16.51 -12.62 43.97
C ARG A 340 -16.40 -11.50 45.01
N VAL A 341 -15.43 -11.63 45.92
CA VAL A 341 -15.12 -10.59 46.92
C VAL A 341 -14.58 -9.32 46.24
N LYS A 342 -14.88 -8.13 46.79
CA LYS A 342 -14.49 -6.82 46.23
C LYS A 342 -13.00 -6.73 45.87
N LYS A 343 -12.10 -7.26 46.71
CA LYS A 343 -10.65 -7.24 46.44
C LYS A 343 -10.30 -7.98 45.12
N THR A 344 -10.93 -9.13 44.87
CA THR A 344 -10.74 -9.89 43.63
C THR A 344 -11.34 -9.18 42.42
N GLN A 345 -12.50 -8.54 42.58
CA GLN A 345 -13.13 -7.73 41.52
C GLN A 345 -12.22 -6.58 41.06
N TRP A 346 -11.71 -5.80 42.02
CA TRP A 346 -10.75 -4.72 41.73
C TRP A 346 -9.44 -5.25 41.11
N GLY A 347 -8.96 -6.42 41.55
CA GLY A 347 -7.80 -7.07 40.94
C GLY A 347 -8.02 -7.43 39.46
N ILE A 348 -9.14 -8.07 39.13
CA ILE A 348 -9.50 -8.43 37.74
C ILE A 348 -9.65 -7.16 36.89
N TRP A 349 -10.32 -6.14 37.42
CA TRP A 349 -10.49 -4.86 36.74
C TRP A 349 -9.15 -4.21 36.43
N ALA A 350 -8.27 -4.09 37.43
CA ALA A 350 -6.97 -3.45 37.29
C ALA A 350 -6.07 -4.20 36.31
N ILE A 351 -5.99 -5.52 36.42
CA ILE A 351 -5.20 -6.36 35.50
C ILE A 351 -5.75 -6.23 34.08
N GLY A 352 -7.06 -6.38 33.90
CA GLY A 352 -7.71 -6.26 32.60
C GLY A 352 -7.44 -4.90 31.96
N PHE A 353 -7.71 -3.82 32.69
CA PHE A 353 -7.48 -2.44 32.24
C PHE A 353 -6.02 -2.20 31.88
N VAL A 354 -5.06 -2.59 32.74
CA VAL A 354 -3.63 -2.37 32.51
C VAL A 354 -3.16 -3.16 31.30
N LEU A 355 -3.52 -4.44 31.17
CA LEU A 355 -3.11 -5.26 30.03
C LEU A 355 -3.64 -4.69 28.71
N THR A 356 -4.92 -4.32 28.64
CA THR A 356 -5.49 -3.73 27.41
C THR A 356 -5.00 -2.31 27.15
N TYR A 357 -4.68 -1.53 28.18
CA TYR A 357 -4.06 -0.21 28.06
C TYR A 357 -2.64 -0.33 27.49
N ILE A 358 -1.82 -1.24 28.02
CA ILE A 358 -0.47 -1.49 27.50
C ILE A 358 -0.58 -1.98 26.05
N TRP A 359 -1.47 -2.95 25.78
CA TRP A 359 -1.68 -3.48 24.43
C TRP A 359 -2.04 -2.40 23.40
N SER A 360 -2.89 -1.44 23.78
CA SER A 360 -3.37 -0.40 22.86
C SER A 360 -2.37 0.74 22.67
N ASN A 361 -1.57 1.06 23.70
CA ASN A 361 -0.72 2.26 23.71
C ASN A 361 0.74 1.99 23.39
N PHE A 362 1.20 0.75 23.48
CA PHE A 362 2.58 0.37 23.14
C PHE A 362 2.59 -0.45 21.86
N SER A 363 3.59 -0.19 21.01
CA SER A 363 3.86 -1.06 19.87
C SER A 363 4.78 -2.19 20.33
N PHE A 364 4.42 -3.42 19.96
CA PHE A 364 5.24 -4.62 20.15
C PHE A 364 5.87 -5.09 18.83
N GLY A 365 5.77 -4.27 17.78
CA GLY A 365 6.43 -4.51 16.51
C GLY A 365 7.94 -4.39 16.61
N GLU A 366 8.61 -4.64 15.49
CA GLU A 366 10.06 -4.46 15.41
C GLU A 366 10.45 -2.99 15.70
N ARG A 367 11.60 -2.79 16.34
CA ARG A 367 12.11 -1.44 16.56
C ARG A 367 12.62 -0.90 15.23
N VAL A 368 11.90 0.07 14.69
CA VAL A 368 12.32 0.81 13.49
C VAL A 368 13.03 2.11 13.88
N ARG A 369 13.95 2.57 13.02
CA ARG A 369 14.62 3.86 13.20
C ARG A 369 13.88 4.92 12.40
N LEU A 370 13.35 5.93 13.09
CA LEU A 370 12.72 7.08 12.45
C LEU A 370 13.72 8.24 12.38
N LYS A 371 13.75 8.95 11.25
CA LYS A 371 14.45 10.23 11.13
C LYS A 371 13.86 11.26 12.10
N SER A 372 14.65 12.27 12.43
CA SER A 372 14.11 13.47 13.08
C SER A 372 13.40 14.37 12.07
N LEU A 373 12.50 15.24 12.54
CA LEU A 373 11.86 16.22 11.66
C LEU A 373 12.88 17.21 11.05
N GLU A 374 13.93 17.53 11.80
CA GLU A 374 14.99 18.43 11.32
C GLU A 374 15.85 17.78 10.24
N GLU A 375 16.21 16.51 10.42
CA GLU A 375 16.88 15.71 9.38
C GLU A 375 16.04 15.67 8.09
N TYR A 376 14.73 15.44 8.22
CA TYR A 376 13.82 15.45 7.07
C TYR A 376 13.76 16.81 6.36
N LYS A 377 13.67 17.91 7.10
CA LYS A 377 13.63 19.26 6.52
C LYS A 377 14.92 19.58 5.76
N GLN A 378 16.06 19.15 6.29
CA GLN A 378 17.36 19.29 5.63
C GLN A 378 17.43 18.52 4.32
N THR A 379 16.96 17.26 4.30
CA THR A 379 17.03 16.41 3.10
C THR A 379 16.01 16.75 2.02
N THR A 380 14.94 17.48 2.35
CA THR A 380 13.85 17.77 1.42
C THR A 380 13.77 19.24 0.96
N HIS A 381 14.80 20.03 1.29
CA HIS A 381 14.84 21.47 1.03
C HIS A 381 13.53 22.17 1.44
N TYR A 382 13.01 21.80 2.61
CA TYR A 382 11.78 22.38 3.15
C TYR A 382 12.06 23.82 3.58
N CYS A 383 11.68 24.79 2.73
CA CYS A 383 11.69 26.21 3.06
C CYS A 383 10.51 26.59 3.95
#